data_AF-A0A2D6LBJ4-F1
#
_entry.id   AF-A0A2D6LBJ4-F1
#
_cell.length_a   1.000
_cell.length_b   1.000
_cell.length_c   1.000
_cell.angle_alpha   90.00
_cell.angle_beta   90.00
_cell.angle_gamma   90.00
#
_symmetry.space_group_name_H-M   'P 1'
#
loop_
_entity.id
_entity.type
_entity.pdbx_description
1 polymer ?
#
loop_
_entity_poly.entity_id
_entity_poly.type
_entity_poly.pdbx_seq_one_letter_code
_entity_poly.pdbx_strand_id
1 'polypeptide(L)'
;MLEKVLHLMNLLNMLNAHPYLKGKWVLKGGTALNLFLLDMPRLSVDIDLNYTGALAREAMIEDRPKIERAARAVDLFSSHFP
;
A
#
# COMPACT_ATOMS: atom_id res chain seq x y z
N MET A 1 -4.71 19.22 -2.90
CA MET A 1 -3.48 18.40 -3.08
C MET A 1 -3.05 17.76 -1.77
N LEU A 2 -3.01 18.52 -0.66
CA LEU A 2 -2.70 17.99 0.68
C LEU A 2 -3.64 16.87 1.14
N GLU A 3 -4.96 17.02 0.96
CA GLU A 3 -5.96 16.00 1.32
C GLU A 3 -5.67 14.63 0.69
N LYS A 4 -5.29 14.59 -0.59
CA LYS A 4 -4.92 13.35 -1.27
C LYS A 4 -3.70 12.69 -0.65
N VAL A 5 -2.73 13.50 -0.19
CA VAL A 5 -1.53 12.98 0.49
C VAL A 5 -1.88 12.46 1.87
N LEU A 6 -2.75 13.12 2.62
CA LEU A 6 -3.26 12.59 3.90
C LEU A 6 -4.03 11.28 3.69
N HIS A 7 -4.89 11.20 2.68
CA HIS A 7 -5.63 9.99 2.36
C HIS A 7 -4.69 8.85 1.96
N LEU A 8 -3.66 9.13 1.17
CA LEU A 8 -2.61 8.19 0.83
C LEU A 8 -1.87 7.68 2.08
N MET A 9 -1.46 8.57 2.99
CA MET A 9 -0.81 8.17 4.23
C MET A 9 -1.71 7.29 5.09
N ASN A 10 -3.01 7.59 5.15
CA ASN A 10 -3.99 6.77 5.85
C ASN A 10 -4.14 5.39 5.20
N LEU A 11 -4.24 5.32 3.87
CA LEU A 11 -4.32 4.08 3.12
C LEU A 11 -3.08 3.19 3.36
N LEU A 12 -1.87 3.76 3.31
CA LEU A 12 -0.63 3.04 3.60
C LEU A 12 -0.60 2.50 5.04
N ASN A 13 -1.09 3.29 6.01
CA ASN A 13 -1.21 2.85 7.40
C ASN A 13 -2.22 1.70 7.55
N MET A 14 -3.38 1.77 6.87
CA MET A 14 -4.38 0.72 6.90
C MET A 14 -3.89 -0.58 6.24
N LEU A 15 -3.20 -0.48 5.11
CA LEU A 15 -2.54 -1.62 4.46
C LEU A 15 -1.52 -2.29 5.39
N ASN A 16 -0.81 -1.50 6.20
CA ASN A 16 0.18 -2.01 7.16
C ASN A 16 -0.46 -2.56 8.46
N ALA A 17 -1.63 -2.04 8.84
CA ALA A 17 -2.39 -2.50 10.00
C ALA A 17 -3.20 -3.77 9.71
N HIS A 18 -3.58 -4.02 8.45
CA HIS A 18 -4.37 -5.18 8.07
C HIS A 18 -3.60 -6.50 8.38
N PRO A 19 -4.14 -7.40 9.23
CA PRO A 19 -3.41 -8.57 9.74
C PRO A 19 -2.81 -9.47 8.66
N TYR A 20 -3.51 -9.61 7.53
CA TYR A 20 -3.05 -10.44 6.41
C TYR A 20 -2.00 -9.76 5.51
N LEU A 21 -2.06 -8.43 5.37
CA LEU A 21 -1.24 -7.69 4.41
C LEU A 21 0.09 -7.26 5.02
N LYS A 22 0.12 -7.06 6.34
CA LYS A 22 1.31 -6.66 7.08
C LYS A 22 2.51 -7.57 6.73
N GLY A 23 3.59 -6.96 6.25
CA GLY A 23 4.83 -7.65 5.88
C GLY A 23 4.81 -8.35 4.51
N LYS A 24 3.69 -8.31 3.76
CA LYS A 24 3.58 -8.94 2.43
C LYS A 24 3.66 -7.94 1.27
N TRP A 25 3.92 -6.67 1.55
CA TRP A 25 4.11 -5.65 0.54
C TRP A 25 5.19 -4.65 0.95
N VAL A 26 5.76 -3.97 -0.04
CA VAL A 26 6.68 -2.86 0.15
C VAL A 26 6.31 -1.71 -0.78
N LEU A 27 6.38 -0.46 -0.27
CA LEU A 27 6.25 0.74 -1.09
C LEU A 27 7.56 0.97 -1.86
N LYS A 28 7.45 1.26 -3.15
CA LYS A 28 8.59 1.61 -4.01
C LYS A 28 8.29 2.85 -4.86
N GLY A 29 9.21 3.17 -5.77
CA GLY A 29 9.00 4.22 -6.76
C GLY A 29 9.17 5.63 -6.21
N GLY A 30 8.67 6.62 -6.97
CA GLY A 30 8.81 8.04 -6.64
C GLY A 30 8.15 8.42 -5.32
N THR A 31 7.06 7.75 -4.96
CA THR A 31 6.33 7.99 -3.70
C THR A 31 7.14 7.55 -2.48
N ALA A 32 7.81 6.39 -2.53
CA ALA A 32 8.74 5.98 -1.47
C ALA A 32 9.88 7.00 -1.29
N LEU A 33 10.49 7.44 -2.40
CA LEU A 33 11.57 8.44 -2.36
C LEU A 33 11.07 9.76 -1.76
N ASN A 34 9.92 10.26 -2.22
CA ASN A 34 9.35 11.53 -1.78
C ASN A 34 8.95 11.53 -0.30
N LEU A 35 8.46 10.40 0.23
CA LEU A 35 8.00 10.31 1.62
C LEU A 35 9.13 10.07 2.62
N PHE A 36 10.13 9.26 2.24
CA PHE A 36 11.12 8.76 3.21
C PHE A 36 12.54 9.33 3.04
N LEU A 37 12.90 9.81 1.85
CA LEU A 37 14.28 10.24 1.56
C LEU A 37 14.39 11.69 1.11
N LEU A 38 13.35 12.23 0.49
CA LEU A 38 13.30 13.61 0.05
C LEU A 38 12.38 14.38 1.01
N ASP A 39 12.67 15.66 1.27
CA ASP A 39 11.87 16.53 2.13
C ASP A 39 10.55 16.96 1.44
N MET A 40 9.78 15.96 1.01
CA MET A 40 8.54 16.08 0.23
C MET A 40 8.57 17.17 -0.86
N PRO A 41 9.56 17.17 -1.77
CA PRO A 41 9.71 18.22 -2.79
C PRO A 41 8.53 18.27 -3.77
N ARG A 42 7.76 17.17 -3.85
CA ARG A 42 6.51 17.07 -4.62
C ARG A 42 5.51 16.20 -3.88
N LEU A 43 4.25 16.60 -3.92
CA LEU A 43 3.12 15.79 -3.47
C LEU A 43 2.78 14.77 -4.57
N SER A 44 3.37 13.57 -4.49
CA SER A 44 3.00 12.45 -5.36
C SER A 44 1.82 11.69 -4.75
N VAL A 45 0.81 11.41 -5.57
CA VAL A 45 -0.44 10.75 -5.14
C VAL A 45 -0.58 9.35 -5.71
N ASP A 46 0.31 8.95 -6.62
CA ASP A 46 0.34 7.59 -7.17
C ASP A 46 1.07 6.67 -6.19
N ILE A 47 0.71 5.38 -6.16
CA ILE A 47 1.41 4.37 -5.34
C ILE A 47 1.85 3.17 -6.15
N ASP A 48 3.09 2.77 -5.92
CA ASP A 48 3.67 1.55 -6.45
C ASP A 48 3.99 0.59 -5.31
N LEU A 49 3.29 -0.55 -5.27
CA LEU A 49 3.52 -1.61 -4.29
C LEU A 49 4.09 -2.86 -4.96
N ASN A 50 5.07 -3.49 -4.33
CA ASN A 50 5.52 -4.85 -4.69
C ASN A 50 5.02 -5.85 -3.65
N TYR A 51 4.63 -7.04 -4.10
CA TYR A 51 4.37 -8.18 -3.22
C TYR A 51 5.67 -8.82 -2.71
N THR A 52 5.72 -9.17 -1.42
CA THR A 52 6.87 -9.80 -0.74
C THR A 52 6.48 -10.99 0.14
N GLY A 53 5.22 -11.46 0.06
CA GLY A 53 4.72 -12.50 0.97
C GLY A 53 5.25 -13.92 0.70
N ALA A 54 5.82 -14.18 -0.49
CA ALA A 54 6.40 -15.46 -0.85
C ALA A 54 7.46 -15.28 -1.94
N LEU A 55 8.54 -16.08 -1.86
CA LEU A 55 9.61 -16.11 -2.88
C LEU A 55 9.30 -17.07 -4.02
N ALA A 56 8.66 -18.21 -3.72
CA ALA A 56 8.28 -19.20 -4.72
C ALA A 56 7.07 -18.69 -5.54
N ARG A 57 7.15 -18.84 -6.86
CA ARG A 57 6.13 -18.33 -7.79
C ARG A 57 4.78 -18.99 -7.57
N GLU A 58 4.76 -20.28 -7.31
CA GLU A 58 3.54 -21.07 -7.09
C GLU A 58 2.81 -20.56 -5.85
N ALA A 59 3.56 -20.36 -4.75
CA ALA A 59 3.02 -19.79 -3.52
C ALA A 59 2.54 -18.35 -3.69
N MET A 60 3.27 -17.52 -4.46
CA MET A 60 2.82 -16.16 -4.81
C MET A 60 1.50 -16.18 -5.59
N ILE A 61 1.37 -17.07 -6.58
CA ILE A 61 0.15 -17.20 -7.39
C ILE A 61 -1.03 -17.63 -6.52
N GLU A 62 -0.83 -18.57 -5.60
CA GLU A 62 -1.86 -19.01 -4.66
C GLU A 62 -2.25 -17.91 -3.66
N ASP A 63 -1.29 -17.10 -3.23
CA ASP A 63 -1.50 -16.02 -2.28
C ASP A 63 -2.18 -14.79 -2.91
N ARG A 64 -1.93 -14.54 -4.20
CA ARG A 64 -2.45 -13.38 -4.94
C ARG A 64 -3.94 -13.10 -4.72
N PRO A 65 -4.88 -14.05 -4.90
CA PRO A 65 -6.29 -13.77 -4.67
C PRO A 65 -6.61 -13.41 -3.21
N LYS A 66 -5.83 -13.90 -2.23
CA LYS A 66 -5.99 -13.57 -0.81
C LYS A 66 -5.51 -12.13 -0.56
N ILE A 67 -4.39 -11.74 -1.15
CA ILE A 67 -3.87 -10.36 -1.12
C ILE A 67 -4.85 -9.38 -1.76
N GLU A 68 -5.36 -9.69 -2.96
CA GLU A 68 -6.29 -8.81 -3.67
C GLU A 68 -7.63 -8.64 -2.92
N ARG A 69 -8.12 -9.67 -2.23
CA ARG A 69 -9.31 -9.56 -1.38
C ARG A 69 -9.05 -8.68 -0.16
N ALA A 70 -7.92 -8.87 0.52
CA ALA A 70 -7.55 -8.06 1.67
C ALA A 70 -7.33 -6.58 1.29
N ALA A 71 -6.68 -6.31 0.15
CA ALA A 71 -6.48 -4.96 -0.34
C ALA A 71 -7.81 -4.27 -0.68
N ARG A 72 -8.76 -4.98 -1.29
CA ARG A 72 -10.12 -4.47 -1.53
C ARG A 72 -10.88 -4.18 -0.24
N ALA A 73 -10.71 -5.00 0.80
CA ALA A 73 -11.35 -4.74 2.10
C ALA A 73 -10.82 -3.44 2.74
N VAL A 74 -9.52 -3.18 2.62
CA VAL A 74 -8.89 -1.93 3.05
C VAL A 74 -9.45 -0.73 2.27
N ASP A 75 -9.50 -0.83 0.94
CA ASP A 75 -10.01 0.23 0.04
C ASP A 75 -11.49 0.58 0.31
N LEU A 76 -12.32 -0.45 0.51
CA LEU A 76 -13.71 -0.28 0.90
C LEU A 76 -13.82 0.44 2.24
N PHE A 77 -13.00 0.09 3.23
CA PHE A 77 -13.03 0.77 4.53
C PHE A 77 -12.57 2.24 4.42
N SER A 78 -11.50 2.52 3.68
CA SER A 78 -10.97 3.90 3.53
C SER A 78 -11.93 4.80 2.77
N SER A 79 -12.79 4.24 1.92
CA SER A 79 -13.80 4.99 1.18
C SER A 79 -15.00 5.44 2.03
N HIS A 80 -15.25 4.78 3.17
CA HIS A 80 -16.38 5.10 4.06
C HIS A 80 -15.98 5.94 5.28
N PHE A 81 -14.68 6.13 5.53
CA PHE A 81 -14.15 6.89 6.65
C PHE A 81 -13.00 7.80 6.17
N PRO A 82 -13.28 9.08 5.83
CA PRO A 82 -12.28 10.05 5.41
C PRO A 82 -11.35 10.51 6.54
#